data_AF-A0A820QC83-F1
#
_entry.id   AF-A0A820QC83-F1
#
_cell.length_a   1.000
_cell.length_b   1.000
_cell.length_c   1.000
_cell.angle_alpha   90.00
_cell.angle_beta   90.00
_cell.angle_gamma   90.00
#
_symmetry.space_group_name_H-M   'P 1'
#
loop_
_entity.id
_entity.type
_entity.pdbx_description
1 polymer ?
#
loop_
_entity_poly.entity_id
_entity_poly.type
_entity_poly.pdbx_seq_one_letter_code
_entity_poly.pdbx_strand_id
1 'polypeptide(L)'
;AKGTHLKAQLDGEHNDFVQATVRIGDIINKRMRSPWLWPSCIFNRLPIGREHTKLLNILHSFSRKIIEERLVTFNAKQMINNDDKKCTHRLVFLDCLLTQMQEKKLSFDDIHEEVDTFMFAGHDTTAAAINFFCYL
;
A
#
# COMPACT_ATOMS: atom_id res chain seq x y z
N ALA A 1 -13.09 14.50 -5.14
CA ALA A 1 -12.53 13.30 -4.51
C ALA A 1 -11.05 13.56 -4.23
N LYS A 2 -10.60 13.57 -2.97
CA LYS A 2 -9.21 13.89 -2.63
C LYS A 2 -8.48 12.57 -2.34
N GLY A 3 -7.73 12.07 -3.32
CA GLY A 3 -6.69 11.06 -3.08
C GLY A 3 -5.58 11.68 -2.22
N THR A 4 -4.82 10.86 -1.51
CA THR A 4 -3.62 11.34 -0.81
C THR A 4 -2.60 11.78 -1.87
N HIS A 5 -2.04 12.98 -1.72
CA HIS A 5 -1.01 13.48 -2.64
C HIS A 5 0.32 12.80 -2.31
N LEU A 6 0.60 11.70 -2.99
CA LEU A 6 1.87 11.00 -2.93
C LEU A 6 2.88 11.78 -3.78
N LYS A 7 3.77 12.55 -3.14
CA LYS A 7 4.84 13.29 -3.83
C LYS A 7 6.00 12.36 -4.23
N ALA A 8 5.67 11.22 -4.83
CA ALA A 8 6.61 10.14 -5.13
C ALA A 8 7.75 10.55 -6.09
N GLN A 9 7.52 11.59 -6.89
CA GLN A 9 8.50 12.10 -7.86
C GLN A 9 9.40 13.22 -7.31
N LEU A 10 9.07 13.81 -6.15
CA LEU A 10 9.69 15.05 -5.66
C LEU A 10 10.43 14.89 -4.31
N ASP A 11 9.94 14.02 -3.42
CA ASP A 11 10.51 13.86 -2.07
C ASP A 11 11.34 12.58 -1.92
N GLY A 12 12.48 12.67 -1.24
CA GLY A 12 13.42 11.55 -1.02
C GLY A 12 12.85 10.38 -0.22
N GLU A 13 11.99 10.63 0.78
CA GLU A 13 11.36 9.57 1.60
C GLU A 13 10.40 8.69 0.75
N HIS A 14 9.73 9.30 -0.23
CA HIS A 14 8.86 8.56 -1.14
C HIS A 14 9.65 7.83 -2.24
N ASN A 15 10.84 8.31 -2.58
CA ASN A 15 11.77 7.61 -3.45
C ASN A 15 12.22 6.29 -2.82
N ASP A 16 12.47 6.26 -1.50
CA ASP A 16 12.83 5.04 -0.78
C ASP A 16 11.72 3.99 -0.84
N PHE A 17 10.45 4.40 -0.72
CA PHE A 17 9.31 3.51 -0.89
C PHE A 17 9.22 2.92 -2.32
N VAL A 18 9.36 3.77 -3.34
CA VAL A 18 9.31 3.34 -4.74
C VAL A 18 10.45 2.37 -5.05
N GLN A 19 11.67 2.70 -4.63
CA GLN A 19 12.83 1.80 -4.78
C GLN A 19 12.64 0.49 -4.01
N ALA A 20 12.09 0.55 -2.79
CA ALA A 20 11.81 -0.65 -2.01
C ALA A 20 10.78 -1.55 -2.68
N THR A 21 9.75 -0.97 -3.30
CA THR A 21 8.70 -1.69 -4.04
C THR A 21 9.26 -2.42 -5.26
N VAL A 22 10.10 -1.76 -6.06
CA VAL A 22 10.75 -2.40 -7.21
C VAL A 22 11.66 -3.54 -6.73
N ARG A 23 12.47 -3.28 -5.71
CA ARG A 23 13.45 -4.25 -5.21
C ARG A 23 12.80 -5.47 -4.56
N ILE A 24 11.72 -5.29 -3.80
CA ILE A 24 10.99 -6.41 -3.21
C ILE A 24 10.32 -7.24 -4.30
N GLY A 25 9.81 -6.60 -5.36
CA GLY A 25 9.30 -7.26 -6.56
C GLY A 25 10.34 -8.18 -7.22
N ASP A 26 11.59 -7.72 -7.38
CA ASP A 26 12.68 -8.55 -7.91
C ASP A 26 12.97 -9.77 -7.04
N ILE A 27 13.01 -9.59 -5.72
CA ILE A 27 13.28 -10.67 -4.77
C ILE A 27 12.14 -11.71 -4.80
N ILE A 28 10.89 -11.24 -4.84
CA ILE A 28 9.70 -12.09 -4.94
C ILE A 28 9.71 -12.88 -6.25
N ASN A 29 9.97 -12.22 -7.38
CA ASN A 29 10.11 -12.87 -8.69
C ASN A 29 11.22 -13.94 -8.69
N LYS A 30 12.37 -13.63 -8.07
CA LYS A 30 13.46 -14.59 -7.93
C LYS A 30 13.07 -15.78 -7.07
N ARG A 31 12.39 -15.55 -5.94
CA ARG A 31 11.90 -16.61 -5.05
C ARG A 31 10.87 -17.49 -5.76
N MET A 32 9.96 -16.92 -6.55
CA MET A 32 8.99 -17.69 -7.35
C MET A 32 9.70 -18.63 -8.35
N ARG A 33 10.75 -18.15 -9.03
CA ARG A 33 11.48 -18.92 -10.05
C ARG A 33 12.48 -19.94 -9.46
N SER A 34 12.75 -19.89 -8.16
CA SER A 34 13.81 -20.68 -7.51
C SER A 34 13.24 -21.55 -6.38
N PRO A 35 12.82 -22.80 -6.67
CA PRO A 35 12.18 -23.69 -5.69
C PRO A 35 12.99 -23.93 -4.41
N TRP A 36 14.33 -23.88 -4.48
CA TRP A 36 15.21 -24.01 -3.32
C TRP A 36 15.12 -22.85 -2.32
N LEU A 37 14.52 -21.71 -2.71
CA LEU A 37 14.26 -20.56 -1.85
C LEU A 37 12.84 -20.55 -1.25
N TRP A 38 12.00 -21.56 -1.54
CA TRP A 38 10.64 -21.63 -1.01
C TRP A 38 10.60 -21.87 0.51
N PRO A 39 11.42 -22.80 1.08
CA PRO A 39 11.41 -23.03 2.51
C PRO A 39 11.78 -21.77 3.29
N SER A 40 10.84 -21.25 4.08
CA SER A 40 11.00 -19.98 4.82
C SER A 40 12.23 -19.97 5.73
N CYS A 41 12.58 -21.11 6.32
CA CYS A 41 13.79 -21.24 7.14
C CYS A 41 15.07 -20.97 6.35
N ILE A 42 15.16 -21.47 5.11
CA ILE A 42 16.33 -21.29 4.25
C ILE A 42 16.39 -19.84 3.79
N PHE A 43 15.26 -19.33 3.30
CA PHE A 43 15.14 -17.96 2.82
C PHE A 43 15.53 -16.92 3.88
N ASN A 44 14.96 -17.02 5.09
CA ASN A 44 15.20 -16.06 6.19
C ASN A 44 16.66 -16.08 6.70
N ARG A 45 17.39 -17.18 6.49
CA ARG A 45 18.82 -17.26 6.85
C ARG A 45 19.74 -16.61 5.83
N LEU A 46 19.32 -16.55 4.56
CA LEU A 46 20.10 -15.95 3.49
C LEU A 46 20.11 -14.41 3.58
N PRO A 47 21.15 -13.74 3.06
CA PRO A 47 21.20 -12.28 2.97
C PRO A 47 19.98 -11.69 2.24
N ILE A 48 19.50 -12.37 1.19
CA ILE A 48 18.33 -11.96 0.41
C ILE A 48 17.03 -11.97 1.22
N GLY A 49 16.87 -12.91 2.17
CA GLY A 49 15.72 -12.93 3.06
C GLY A 49 15.76 -11.81 4.08
N ARG A 50 16.96 -11.47 4.59
CA ARG A 50 17.14 -10.31 5.48
C ARG A 50 16.84 -8.99 4.76
N GLU A 51 17.28 -8.88 3.50
CA GLU A 51 16.96 -7.73 2.64
C GLU A 51 15.45 -7.63 2.42
N HIS A 52 14.78 -8.74 2.06
CA HIS A 52 13.33 -8.80 1.93
C HIS A 52 12.60 -8.29 3.19
N THR A 53 12.96 -8.76 4.38
CA THR A 53 12.33 -8.29 5.64
C THR A 53 12.54 -6.80 5.87
N LYS A 54 13.71 -6.24 5.54
CA LYS A 54 13.96 -4.80 5.68
C LYS A 54 13.08 -3.99 4.72
N LEU A 55 13.00 -4.40 3.46
CA LEU A 55 12.18 -3.74 2.45
C LEU A 55 10.69 -3.81 2.80
N LEU A 56 10.24 -4.97 3.30
CA LEU A 56 8.88 -5.17 3.76
C LEU A 56 8.52 -4.22 4.93
N ASN A 57 9.45 -4.01 5.87
CA ASN A 57 9.24 -3.06 6.96
C ASN A 57 9.09 -1.61 6.45
N ILE A 58 9.86 -1.20 5.44
CA ILE A 58 9.72 0.12 4.81
C ILE A 58 8.32 0.24 4.19
N LEU A 59 7.90 -0.77 3.42
CA LEU A 59 6.58 -0.81 2.77
C LEU A 59 5.44 -0.70 3.80
N HIS A 60 5.47 -1.53 4.84
CA HIS A 60 4.47 -1.50 5.91
C HIS A 60 4.46 -0.17 6.68
N SER A 61 5.63 0.40 6.97
CA SER A 61 5.72 1.70 7.66
C SER A 61 5.09 2.82 6.83
N PHE A 62 5.27 2.75 5.51
CA PHE A 62 4.71 3.72 4.58
C PHE A 62 3.19 3.64 4.51
N SER A 63 2.64 2.44 4.30
CA SER A 63 1.20 2.25 4.22
C SER A 63 0.51 2.57 5.54
N ARG A 64 1.13 2.25 6.67
CA ARG A 64 0.64 2.65 8.00
C ARG A 64 0.52 4.17 8.12
N LYS A 65 1.55 4.91 7.70
CA LYS A 65 1.55 6.38 7.68
C LYS A 65 0.38 6.93 6.84
N ILE A 66 0.14 6.36 5.66
CA ILE A 66 -0.97 6.76 4.79
C ILE A 66 -2.33 6.51 5.47
N ILE A 67 -2.52 5.35 6.09
CA ILE A 67 -3.76 4.99 6.77
C ILE A 67 -4.00 5.94 7.95
N GLU A 68 -2.99 6.22 8.76
CA GLU A 68 -3.06 7.14 9.89
C GLU A 68 -3.41 8.57 9.46
N GLU A 69 -2.69 9.11 8.47
CA GLU A 69 -2.98 10.43 7.89
C GLU A 69 -4.43 10.49 7.38
N ARG A 70 -4.88 9.42 6.72
CA ARG A 70 -6.23 9.36 6.18
C ARG A 70 -7.28 9.27 7.28
N LEU A 71 -7.04 8.48 8.33
CA LEU A 71 -7.93 8.33 9.47
C LEU A 71 -8.16 9.67 10.19
N VAL A 72 -7.10 10.47 10.39
CA VAL A 72 -7.21 11.82 10.98
C VAL A 72 -8.13 12.71 10.13
N THR A 73 -7.91 12.74 8.81
CA THR A 73 -8.75 13.55 7.92
C THR A 73 -10.18 13.03 7.80
N PHE A 74 -10.40 11.72 7.94
CA PHE A 74 -11.71 11.08 7.90
C PHE A 74 -12.52 11.45 9.16
N ASN A 75 -11.92 11.33 10.35
CA ASN A 75 -12.56 11.71 11.61
C ASN A 75 -12.90 13.21 11.65
N ALA A 76 -11.98 14.07 11.20
CA ALA A 76 -12.23 15.51 11.11
C ALA A 76 -13.43 15.84 10.20
N LYS A 77 -13.57 15.15 9.05
CA LYS A 77 -14.73 15.31 8.16
C LYS A 77 -16.02 14.82 8.79
N GLN A 78 -15.97 13.71 9.53
CA GLN A 78 -17.16 13.15 10.17
C GLN A 78 -17.70 14.06 11.28
N MET A 79 -16.82 14.79 11.98
CA MET A 79 -17.25 15.82 12.94
C MET A 79 -17.94 17.02 12.28
N ILE A 80 -17.51 17.41 11.07
CA ILE A 80 -18.07 18.56 10.33
C ILE A 80 -19.42 18.21 9.67
N ASN A 81 -19.61 16.97 9.20
CA ASN A 81 -20.80 16.55 8.45
C ASN A 81 -22.03 16.18 9.31
N ASN A 82 -21.96 16.22 10.65
CA ASN A 82 -23.12 15.95 11.50
C ASN A 82 -24.23 17.02 11.39
N ASP A 83 -23.94 18.20 10.82
CA ASP A 83 -24.92 19.28 10.61
C ASP A 83 -25.63 19.23 9.24
N ASP A 84 -25.10 18.53 8.23
CA ASP A 84 -25.71 18.45 6.90
C ASP A 84 -25.77 17.00 6.39
N LYS A 85 -26.94 16.37 6.64
CA LYS A 85 -27.29 15.04 6.14
C LYS A 85 -27.49 15.03 4.63
N LYS A 86 -26.41 15.00 3.85
CA LYS A 86 -26.39 14.36 2.52
C LYS A 86 -24.98 14.12 2.01
N CYS A 87 -24.35 13.04 2.44
CA CYS A 87 -23.11 12.57 1.83
C CYS A 87 -23.41 11.72 0.59
N THR A 88 -23.78 12.35 -0.54
CA THR A 88 -23.74 11.72 -1.87
C THR A 88 -22.31 11.75 -2.42
N HIS A 89 -21.33 11.40 -1.60
CA HIS A 89 -19.92 11.51 -1.97
C HIS A 89 -19.37 10.14 -2.31
N ARG A 90 -18.83 10.00 -3.52
CA ARG A 90 -18.08 8.81 -3.95
C ARG A 90 -16.97 8.56 -2.92
N LEU A 91 -17.15 7.54 -2.08
CA LEU A 91 -16.13 7.10 -1.13
C LEU A 91 -14.92 6.65 -1.96
N VAL A 92 -13.76 7.20 -1.63
CA VAL A 92 -12.51 6.66 -2.16
C VAL A 92 -12.28 5.31 -1.46
N PHE A 93 -11.61 4.38 -2.13
CA PHE A 93 -11.33 3.02 -1.60
C PHE A 93 -11.02 2.99 -0.10
N LEU A 94 -10.06 3.80 0.37
CA LEU A 94 -9.66 3.85 1.77
C LEU A 94 -10.76 4.39 2.70
N ASP A 95 -11.59 5.35 2.25
CA ASP A 95 -12.73 5.85 3.04
C ASP A 95 -13.82 4.77 3.22
N CYS A 96 -13.97 3.86 2.25
CA CYS A 96 -14.86 2.69 2.36
C CYS A 96 -14.37 1.73 3.45
N LEU A 97 -13.08 1.40 3.44
CA LEU A 97 -12.46 0.52 4.44
C LEU A 97 -12.56 1.11 5.85
N LEU A 98 -12.31 2.42 6.01
CA LEU A 98 -12.45 3.10 7.31
C LEU A 98 -13.90 3.10 7.83
N THR A 99 -14.89 3.17 6.94
CA THR A 99 -16.31 3.07 7.33
C THR A 99 -16.62 1.67 7.88
N GLN A 100 -16.09 0.62 7.24
CA GLN A 100 -16.24 -0.76 7.72
C GLN A 100 -15.51 -1.01 9.05
N MET A 101 -14.40 -0.31 9.30
CA MET A 101 -13.71 -0.32 10.60
C MET A 101 -14.61 0.21 11.72
N GLN A 102 -15.33 1.31 11.48
CA GLN A 102 -16.26 1.90 12.46
C GLN A 102 -17.43 0.97 12.78
N GLU A 103 -17.88 0.20 11.78
CA GLU A 103 -18.91 -0.84 11.94
C GLU A 103 -18.38 -2.10 12.65
N LYS A 104 -17.11 -2.10 13.13
CA LYS A 104 -16.41 -3.23 13.78
C LYS A 104 -16.35 -4.49 12.91
N LYS A 105 -16.39 -4.34 11.59
CA LYS A 105 -16.32 -5.48 10.64
C LYS A 105 -14.90 -5.85 10.25
N LEU A 106 -13.95 -4.92 10.38
CA LEU A 106 -12.54 -5.09 10.00
C LEU A 106 -11.61 -4.57 11.10
N SER A 107 -10.51 -5.28 11.32
CA SER A 107 -9.39 -4.82 12.15
C SER A 107 -8.53 -3.80 11.40
N PHE A 108 -7.69 -3.07 12.14
CA PHE A 108 -6.68 -2.20 11.53
C PHE A 108 -5.69 -2.99 10.65
N ASP A 109 -5.31 -4.20 11.09
CA ASP A 109 -4.40 -5.07 10.34
C ASP A 109 -5.02 -5.53 9.02
N ASP A 110 -6.31 -5.88 9.01
CA ASP A 110 -7.03 -6.27 7.78
C ASP A 110 -7.04 -5.13 6.74
N ILE A 111 -7.27 -3.89 7.19
CA ILE A 111 -7.24 -2.70 6.34
C ILE A 111 -5.83 -2.45 5.82
N HIS A 112 -4.83 -2.66 6.68
CA HIS A 112 -3.43 -2.47 6.32
C HIS A 112 -2.98 -3.46 5.23
N GLU A 113 -3.35 -4.73 5.36
CA GLU A 113 -3.07 -5.77 4.35
C GLU A 113 -3.76 -5.48 3.00
N GLU A 114 -5.01 -5.01 3.04
CA GLU A 114 -5.79 -4.67 1.84
C GLU A 114 -5.20 -3.43 1.14
N VAL A 115 -4.77 -2.42 1.90
CA VAL A 115 -4.09 -1.24 1.37
C VAL A 115 -2.73 -1.59 0.76
N ASP A 116 -1.92 -2.42 1.42
CA ASP A 116 -0.63 -2.90 0.90
C ASP A 116 -0.82 -3.63 -0.44
N THR A 117 -1.81 -4.52 -0.51
CA THR A 117 -2.13 -5.27 -1.73
C THR A 117 -2.59 -4.35 -2.86
N PHE A 118 -3.48 -3.40 -2.57
CA PHE A 118 -3.97 -2.44 -3.55
C PHE A 118 -2.85 -1.55 -4.10
N MET A 119 -1.97 -1.07 -3.23
CA MET A 119 -0.85 -0.20 -3.61
C MET A 119 0.17 -0.94 -4.49
N PHE A 120 0.46 -2.20 -4.18
CA PHE A 120 1.37 -3.03 -4.98
C PHE A 120 0.75 -3.41 -6.33
N ALA A 121 -0.42 -4.04 -6.31
CA ALA A 121 -1.05 -4.57 -7.52
C ALA A 121 -1.50 -3.46 -8.47
N GLY A 122 -2.05 -2.36 -7.94
CA GLY A 122 -2.59 -1.27 -8.72
C GLY A 122 -1.51 -0.47 -9.47
N HIS A 123 -0.34 -0.26 -8.86
CA HIS A 123 0.73 0.54 -9.46
C HIS A 123 1.52 -0.24 -10.51
N ASP A 124 2.08 -1.40 -10.14
CA ASP A 124 3.05 -2.09 -11.00
C ASP A 124 2.41 -2.64 -12.27
N THR A 125 1.17 -3.14 -12.18
CA THR A 125 0.46 -3.69 -13.35
C THR A 125 0.01 -2.60 -14.32
N THR A 126 -0.45 -1.44 -13.81
CA THR A 126 -0.86 -0.32 -14.67
C THR A 126 0.34 0.36 -15.32
N ALA A 127 1.47 0.48 -14.61
CA ALA A 127 2.73 0.97 -15.18
C ALA A 127 3.19 0.09 -16.35
N ALA A 128 3.17 -1.24 -16.18
CA ALA A 128 3.49 -2.17 -17.25
C ALA A 128 2.54 -2.04 -18.45
N ALA A 129 1.22 -1.97 -18.19
CA ALA A 129 0.21 -1.82 -19.24
C ALA A 129 0.39 -0.53 -20.06
N ILE A 130 0.62 0.60 -19.39
CA ILE A 130 0.87 1.90 -20.04
C ILE A 130 2.18 1.83 -20.84
N ASN A 131 3.23 1.21 -20.28
CA ASN A 131 4.49 1.05 -20.98
C ASN A 131 4.34 0.25 -22.29
N PHE A 132 3.60 -0.85 -22.26
CA PHE A 132 3.28 -1.61 -23.48
C PHE A 132 2.41 -0.80 -24.45
N PHE A 133 1.43 -0.06 -23.94
CA PHE A 133 0.59 0.79 -24.78
C PHE A 133 1.39 1.88 -25.49
N CYS A 134 2.33 2.54 -24.81
CA CYS A 134 3.18 3.57 -25.41
C CYS A 134 4.25 3.00 -26.35
N TYR A 135 4.59 1.72 -26.20
CA TYR A 135 5.52 1.03 -27.09
C TYR A 135 4.87 0.66 -28.43
N LEU A 136 3.57 0.35 -28.44
CA LEU A 136 2.77 0.00 -29.62
C LEU A 136 2.39 1.24 -30.44
#